data_AF-A0A7I7XFL4-F1
#
_entry.id   AF-A0A7I7XFL4-F1
#
_cell.length_a   1.000
_cell.length_b   1.000
_cell.length_c   1.000
_cell.angle_alpha   90.00
_cell.angle_beta   90.00
_cell.angle_gamma   90.00
#
_symmetry.space_group_name_H-M   'P 1'
#
loop_
_entity.id
_entity.type
_entity.pdbx_description
1 polymer ?
#
loop_
_entity_poly.entity_id
_entity_poly.type
_entity_poly.pdbx_seq_one_letter_code
_entity_poly.pdbx_strand_id
1 'polypeptide(L)'
;MLTMRDHGVEDYVALRDMDATDVGELTDGDRACLAELGQYLVDSDAGERFAMWLLHKHFEPASGEVFVESIDAEPRRTITTLRDRSLFPGELHGTAFRFDDAAAGVGVVGMEFAEPEDLGGVAPLSARDEAVLAGIVELLQAHGKTERFGIKLIRNPLGLAERELLLETCDGTERALYCDVSDRSTLPADATIIETTWKYRRVEGQTTPIVMQDCTAGCVSVPGGHDVGHAHSGTDNDDNPIP
;
A
#
# COMPACT_ATOMS: atom_id res chain seq x y z
N MET A 1 -14.48 14.06 -15.56
CA MET A 1 -13.15 13.72 -16.08
C MET A 1 -12.28 13.41 -14.89
N LEU A 2 -11.77 12.19 -14.84
CA LEU A 2 -10.81 11.75 -13.83
C LEU A 2 -9.57 12.67 -13.83
N THR A 3 -9.21 13.16 -12.65
CA THR A 3 -7.99 13.92 -12.43
C THR A 3 -7.10 13.23 -11.40
N MET A 4 -5.79 13.29 -11.62
CA MET A 4 -4.79 12.82 -10.68
C MET A 4 -3.78 13.94 -10.43
N ARG A 5 -3.40 14.12 -9.17
CA ARG A 5 -2.26 14.96 -8.77
C ARG A 5 -1.30 14.17 -7.90
N ASP A 6 -0.05 14.64 -7.82
CA ASP A 6 0.90 14.12 -6.85
C ASP A 6 0.47 14.53 -5.44
N HIS A 7 0.82 13.70 -4.45
CA HIS A 7 0.68 14.08 -3.06
C HIS A 7 1.61 15.24 -2.70
N GLY A 8 1.23 15.96 -1.65
CA GLY A 8 2.12 16.85 -0.90
C GLY A 8 2.21 16.43 0.56
N VAL A 9 2.98 17.21 1.33
CA VAL A 9 3.19 16.98 2.77
C VAL A 9 1.86 16.84 3.53
N GLU A 10 0.90 17.72 3.25
CA GLU A 10 -0.39 17.76 3.95
C GLU A 10 -1.23 16.49 3.73
N ASP A 11 -1.11 15.85 2.56
CA ASP A 11 -1.85 14.62 2.26
C ASP A 11 -1.40 13.46 3.16
N TYR A 12 -0.12 13.46 3.57
CA TYR A 12 0.48 12.49 4.50
C TYR A 12 0.36 12.90 5.97
N VAL A 13 0.43 14.19 6.30
CA VAL A 13 0.24 14.68 7.68
C VAL A 13 -1.13 14.23 8.21
N ALA A 14 -2.16 14.24 7.37
CA ALA A 14 -3.50 13.78 7.71
C ALA A 14 -3.61 12.26 7.97
N LEU A 15 -2.67 11.45 7.47
CA LEU A 15 -2.70 10.00 7.65
C LEU A 15 -2.27 9.60 9.05
N ARG A 16 -2.88 8.51 9.53
CA ARG A 16 -2.48 7.87 10.78
C ARG A 16 -1.20 7.08 10.59
N ASP A 17 -0.34 7.13 11.59
CA ASP A 17 0.93 6.42 11.62
C ASP A 17 0.69 4.94 12.00
N MET A 18 1.16 4.01 11.17
CA MET A 18 1.02 2.57 11.38
C MET A 18 1.72 2.07 12.65
N ASP A 19 2.75 2.81 13.07
CA ASP A 19 3.73 2.35 14.06
C ASP A 19 3.45 3.00 15.42
N ALA A 20 2.72 4.11 15.40
CA ALA A 20 2.34 4.88 16.58
C ALA A 20 0.84 4.85 16.89
N THR A 21 -0.02 4.23 16.06
CA THR A 21 -1.48 4.26 16.26
C THR A 21 -2.14 2.92 16.01
N ASP A 22 -3.40 2.77 16.43
CA ASP A 22 -4.24 1.59 16.16
C ASP A 22 -4.81 1.54 14.72
N VAL A 23 -4.20 2.24 13.75
CA VAL A 23 -4.70 2.28 12.36
C VAL A 23 -4.81 0.90 11.74
N GLY A 24 -4.04 -0.10 12.19
CA GLY A 24 -4.16 -1.49 11.77
C GLY A 24 -5.38 -2.25 12.32
N GLU A 25 -6.05 -1.72 13.35
CA GLU A 25 -7.20 -2.36 13.97
C GLU A 25 -8.48 -2.03 13.19
N LEU A 26 -9.06 -3.04 12.52
CA LEU A 26 -10.31 -2.89 11.77
C LEU A 26 -11.53 -3.09 12.68
N THR A 27 -12.40 -2.08 12.69
CA THR A 27 -13.72 -2.12 13.35
C THR A 27 -14.73 -2.94 12.53
N ASP A 28 -15.88 -3.28 13.12
CA ASP A 28 -16.97 -3.94 12.39
C ASP A 28 -17.48 -3.09 11.21
N GLY A 29 -17.49 -1.76 11.37
CA GLY A 29 -17.86 -0.84 10.30
C GLY A 29 -16.84 -0.84 9.15
N ASP A 30 -15.55 -0.96 9.45
CA ASP A 30 -14.50 -1.11 8.44
C ASP A 30 -14.70 -2.40 7.63
N ARG A 31 -14.99 -3.51 8.31
CA ARG A 31 -15.23 -4.81 7.68
C ARG A 31 -16.49 -4.81 6.81
N ALA A 32 -17.56 -4.17 7.27
CA ALA A 32 -18.79 -4.03 6.49
C ALA A 32 -18.56 -3.19 5.22
N CYS A 33 -17.82 -2.08 5.33
CA CYS A 33 -17.46 -1.24 4.19
C CYS A 33 -16.60 -2.01 3.17
N LEU A 34 -15.55 -2.71 3.63
CA LEU A 34 -14.69 -3.53 2.76
C LEU A 34 -15.45 -4.68 2.07
N ALA A 35 -16.44 -5.27 2.73
CA ALA A 35 -17.27 -6.31 2.12
C ALA A 35 -18.14 -5.75 0.99
N GLU A 36 -18.76 -4.58 1.19
CA GLU A 36 -19.57 -3.90 0.17
C GLU A 36 -18.72 -3.41 -1.01
N LEU A 37 -17.56 -2.81 -0.74
CA LEU A 37 -16.60 -2.41 -1.78
C LEU A 37 -16.10 -3.61 -2.57
N GLY A 38 -15.84 -4.73 -1.90
CA GLY A 38 -15.46 -5.98 -2.54
C GLY A 38 -16.52 -6.51 -3.49
N GLN A 39 -17.78 -6.51 -3.06
CA GLN A 39 -18.92 -6.86 -3.90
C GLN A 39 -19.01 -5.95 -5.12
N TYR A 40 -18.90 -4.63 -4.91
CA TYR A 40 -18.92 -3.64 -5.99
C TYR A 40 -17.82 -3.89 -7.02
N LEU A 41 -16.58 -4.10 -6.59
CA LEU A 41 -15.44 -4.36 -7.49
C LEU A 41 -15.64 -5.63 -8.32
N VAL A 42 -16.25 -6.67 -7.75
CA VAL A 42 -16.57 -7.90 -8.49
C VAL A 42 -17.70 -7.67 -9.49
N ASP A 43 -18.77 -6.99 -9.08
CA ASP A 43 -19.94 -6.73 -9.94
C ASP A 43 -19.61 -5.77 -11.10
N SER A 44 -18.64 -4.88 -10.90
CA SER A 44 -18.14 -3.96 -11.92
C SER A 44 -17.00 -4.52 -12.77
N ASP A 45 -16.63 -5.79 -12.61
CA ASP A 45 -15.50 -6.44 -13.29
C ASP A 45 -14.15 -5.71 -13.08
N ALA A 46 -13.96 -5.12 -11.90
CA ALA A 46 -12.78 -4.32 -11.54
C ALA A 46 -11.91 -4.96 -10.44
N GLY A 47 -12.31 -6.12 -9.90
CA GLY A 47 -11.58 -6.83 -8.84
C GLY A 47 -10.18 -7.35 -9.22
N GLU A 48 -9.89 -7.48 -10.52
CA GLU A 48 -8.55 -7.79 -11.02
C GLU A 48 -7.70 -6.53 -11.29
N ARG A 49 -8.33 -5.35 -11.28
CA ARG A 49 -7.72 -4.05 -11.58
C ARG A 49 -7.33 -3.29 -10.32
N PHE A 50 -8.23 -3.25 -9.34
CA PHE A 50 -8.08 -2.46 -8.12
C PHE A 50 -8.18 -3.32 -6.87
N ALA A 51 -7.33 -3.01 -5.91
CA ALA A 51 -7.41 -3.46 -4.53
C ALA A 51 -7.84 -2.30 -3.63
N MET A 52 -8.54 -2.60 -2.54
CA MET A 52 -8.74 -1.61 -1.47
C MET A 52 -7.47 -1.53 -0.63
N TRP A 53 -7.10 -0.33 -0.22
CA TRP A 53 -5.87 -0.06 0.55
C TRP A 53 -6.18 0.69 1.82
N LEU A 54 -5.59 0.26 2.93
CA LEU A 54 -5.66 0.94 4.21
C LEU A 54 -4.79 2.20 4.15
N LEU A 55 -5.37 3.38 4.30
CA LEU A 55 -4.58 4.61 4.32
C LEU A 55 -3.82 4.71 5.64
N HIS A 56 -2.50 4.75 5.54
CA HIS A 56 -1.58 4.92 6.67
C HIS A 56 -0.25 5.51 6.19
N LYS A 57 0.60 5.89 7.12
CA LYS A 57 1.99 6.30 6.88
C LYS A 57 2.94 5.60 7.83
N HIS A 58 4.21 5.55 7.43
CA HIS A 58 5.34 5.26 8.32
C HIS A 58 6.23 6.50 8.55
N PHE A 59 6.25 7.42 7.58
CA PHE A 59 6.97 8.68 7.66
C PHE A 59 6.37 9.69 6.69
N GLU A 60 6.71 10.97 6.89
CA GLU A 60 6.19 12.08 6.08
C GLU A 60 7.17 12.45 4.95
N PRO A 61 6.68 12.77 3.74
CA PRO A 61 7.52 13.33 2.68
C PRO A 61 7.94 14.76 3.02
N ALA A 62 9.11 15.17 2.54
CA ALA A 62 9.46 16.58 2.46
C ALA A 62 8.79 17.23 1.24
N SER A 63 8.80 18.56 1.17
CA SER A 63 8.26 19.27 0.02
C SER A 63 8.96 18.86 -1.27
N GLY A 64 8.19 18.38 -2.26
CA GLY A 64 8.71 17.92 -3.54
C GLY A 64 9.15 16.46 -3.56
N GLU A 65 9.13 15.74 -2.44
CA GLU A 65 9.37 14.29 -2.42
C GLU A 65 8.11 13.50 -2.78
N VAL A 66 8.28 12.41 -3.52
CA VAL A 66 7.27 11.40 -3.78
C VAL A 66 7.76 10.01 -3.37
N PHE A 67 6.84 9.11 -3.04
CA PHE A 67 7.15 7.71 -2.74
C PHE A 67 7.29 6.96 -4.06
N VAL A 68 8.48 6.46 -4.34
CA VAL A 68 8.77 5.72 -5.57
C VAL A 68 9.12 4.28 -5.23
N GLU A 69 8.33 3.38 -5.78
CA GLU A 69 8.48 1.94 -5.72
C GLU A 69 9.41 1.46 -6.83
N SER A 70 10.37 0.62 -6.46
CA SER A 70 11.25 -0.10 -7.38
C SER A 70 11.30 -1.59 -7.04
N ILE A 71 11.65 -2.42 -8.02
CA ILE A 71 11.80 -3.86 -7.85
C ILE A 71 13.24 -4.23 -7.52
N ASP A 72 13.40 -5.02 -6.47
CA ASP A 72 14.66 -5.68 -6.14
C ASP A 72 14.48 -7.20 -6.35
N ALA A 73 15.37 -7.79 -7.15
CA ALA A 73 15.29 -9.20 -7.50
C ALA A 73 16.02 -10.09 -6.47
N GLU A 74 16.99 -9.54 -5.74
CA GLU A 74 17.84 -10.28 -4.79
C GLU A 74 18.16 -9.41 -3.56
N PRO A 75 17.37 -9.51 -2.46
CA PRO A 75 16.22 -10.40 -2.28
C PRO A 75 15.01 -9.99 -3.13
N ARG A 76 14.11 -10.93 -3.42
CA ARG A 76 12.89 -10.64 -4.18
C ARG A 76 11.93 -9.82 -3.32
N ARG A 77 11.85 -8.52 -3.58
CA ARG A 77 11.02 -7.55 -2.83
C ARG A 77 10.68 -6.32 -3.66
N THR A 78 9.72 -5.53 -3.18
CA THR A 78 9.60 -4.13 -3.61
C THR A 78 10.21 -3.22 -2.57
N ILE A 79 10.78 -2.10 -3.01
CA ILE A 79 11.34 -1.06 -2.14
C ILE A 79 10.65 0.25 -2.49
N THR A 80 10.06 0.90 -1.49
CA THR A 80 9.46 2.23 -1.64
C THR A 80 10.32 3.25 -0.91
N THR A 81 10.86 4.23 -1.62
CA THR A 81 11.69 5.29 -1.03
C THR A 81 11.15 6.68 -1.36
N LEU A 82 11.44 7.65 -0.50
CA LEU A 82 11.19 9.05 -0.80
C LEU A 82 12.25 9.60 -1.73
N ARG A 83 11.81 10.21 -2.83
CA ARG A 83 12.67 10.75 -3.87
C ARG A 83 12.13 12.09 -4.36
N ASP A 84 13.03 13.02 -4.64
CA ASP A 84 12.64 14.30 -5.22
C ASP A 84 11.98 14.07 -6.59
N ARG A 85 10.75 14.60 -6.75
CA ARG A 85 9.92 14.43 -7.94
C ARG A 85 10.62 14.91 -9.22
N SER A 86 11.49 15.92 -9.10
CA SER A 86 12.24 16.49 -10.23
C SER A 86 13.29 15.54 -10.81
N LEU A 87 13.69 14.49 -10.06
CA LEU A 87 14.59 13.45 -10.56
C LEU A 87 13.94 12.56 -11.61
N PHE A 88 12.61 12.62 -11.74
CA PHE A 88 11.82 11.86 -12.70
C PHE A 88 11.18 12.82 -13.72
N PRO A 89 11.96 13.39 -14.65
CA PRO A 89 11.41 14.23 -15.71
C PRO A 89 10.53 13.44 -16.69
N GLY A 90 10.61 12.11 -16.65
CA GLY A 90 9.72 11.18 -17.34
C GLY A 90 8.42 10.91 -16.59
N GLU A 91 7.68 9.92 -17.08
CA GLU A 91 6.38 9.57 -16.53
C GLU A 91 6.54 8.64 -15.33
N LEU A 92 6.14 9.12 -14.15
CA LEU A 92 5.83 8.26 -13.01
C LEU A 92 4.35 7.89 -13.10
N HIS A 93 4.04 6.63 -12.82
CA HIS A 93 2.66 6.16 -12.79
C HIS A 93 2.25 5.92 -11.35
N GLY A 94 1.11 6.48 -10.94
CA GLY A 94 0.56 6.21 -9.62
C GLY A 94 0.18 4.73 -9.48
N THR A 95 0.45 4.18 -8.30
CA THR A 95 0.21 2.77 -7.96
C THR A 95 -0.69 2.64 -6.72
N ALA A 96 -0.67 3.63 -5.84
CA ALA A 96 -1.55 3.77 -4.68
C ALA A 96 -2.18 5.16 -4.68
N PHE A 97 -3.46 5.25 -4.32
CA PHE A 97 -4.20 6.49 -4.38
C PHE A 97 -5.14 6.69 -3.19
N ARG A 98 -5.27 7.95 -2.80
CA ARG A 98 -6.35 8.46 -1.94
C ARG A 98 -7.32 9.26 -2.80
N PHE A 99 -8.60 9.32 -2.44
CA PHE A 99 -9.57 10.19 -3.12
C PHE A 99 -9.35 11.66 -2.77
N ASP A 100 -9.43 12.53 -3.78
CA ASP A 100 -9.24 13.97 -3.63
C ASP A 100 -10.60 14.70 -3.55
N ASP A 101 -11.03 15.01 -2.33
CA ASP A 101 -12.28 15.72 -2.07
C ASP A 101 -12.28 17.17 -2.60
N ALA A 102 -11.10 17.73 -2.96
CA ALA A 102 -11.01 19.06 -3.54
C ALA A 102 -11.29 19.09 -5.05
N ALA A 103 -11.37 17.92 -5.70
CA ALA A 103 -11.63 17.84 -7.13
C ALA A 103 -13.11 18.13 -7.46
N ALA A 104 -13.36 18.85 -8.56
CA ALA A 104 -14.71 19.14 -9.04
C ALA A 104 -15.44 17.92 -9.65
N GLY A 105 -14.79 16.75 -9.66
CA GLY A 105 -15.29 15.47 -10.19
C GLY A 105 -14.57 14.32 -9.49
N VAL A 106 -14.38 13.19 -10.15
CA VAL A 106 -13.56 12.11 -9.59
C VAL A 106 -12.09 12.53 -9.59
N GLY A 107 -11.56 12.84 -8.42
CA GLY A 107 -10.15 13.16 -8.21
C GLY A 107 -9.46 12.12 -7.35
N VAL A 108 -8.19 11.88 -7.66
CA VAL A 108 -7.31 11.06 -6.82
C VAL A 108 -5.97 11.76 -6.58
N VAL A 109 -5.39 11.52 -5.42
CA VAL A 109 -4.03 11.87 -5.06
C VAL A 109 -3.17 10.62 -5.22
N GLY A 110 -2.15 10.67 -6.08
CA GLY A 110 -1.14 9.62 -6.17
C GLY A 110 -0.27 9.62 -4.93
N MET A 111 -0.32 8.54 -4.16
CA MET A 111 0.38 8.39 -2.87
C MET A 111 1.69 7.65 -3.07
N GLU A 112 1.68 6.58 -3.87
CA GLU A 112 2.86 5.84 -4.30
C GLU A 112 2.93 5.82 -5.83
N PHE A 113 4.15 5.74 -6.36
CA PHE A 113 4.44 5.77 -7.78
C PHE A 113 5.43 4.68 -8.17
N ALA A 114 5.41 4.28 -9.43
CA ALA A 114 6.44 3.43 -10.02
C ALA A 114 6.89 4.00 -11.38
N GLU A 115 8.14 3.74 -11.74
CA GLU A 115 8.59 3.89 -13.13
C GLU A 115 7.93 2.83 -14.03
N PRO A 116 7.86 3.04 -15.35
CA PRO A 116 7.16 2.12 -16.26
C PRO A 116 7.67 0.67 -16.20
N GLU A 117 8.97 0.48 -15.95
CA GLU A 117 9.60 -0.85 -15.83
C GLU A 117 9.19 -1.61 -14.55
N ASP A 118 8.89 -0.89 -13.47
CA ASP A 118 8.49 -1.44 -12.18
C ASP A 118 6.96 -1.63 -12.05
N LEU A 119 6.19 -1.19 -13.05
CA LEU A 119 4.72 -1.27 -13.03
C LEU A 119 4.18 -2.71 -13.24
N GLY A 120 5.04 -3.67 -13.60
CA GLY A 120 4.67 -5.08 -13.76
C GLY A 120 3.70 -5.33 -14.91
N GLY A 121 3.78 -4.54 -15.99
CA GLY A 121 2.96 -4.69 -17.20
C GLY A 121 1.49 -4.25 -17.06
N VAL A 122 1.12 -3.65 -15.92
CA VAL A 122 -0.23 -3.13 -15.70
C VAL A 122 -0.38 -1.77 -16.37
N ALA A 123 -1.55 -1.49 -16.94
CA ALA A 123 -1.80 -0.17 -17.53
C ALA A 123 -1.90 0.91 -16.43
N PRO A 124 -1.33 2.12 -16.65
CA PRO A 124 -1.54 3.26 -15.78
C PRO A 124 -3.03 3.61 -15.63
N LEU A 125 -3.36 4.40 -14.60
CA LEU A 125 -4.71 4.91 -14.41
C LEU A 125 -5.15 5.76 -15.61
N SER A 126 -6.40 5.59 -16.04
CA SER A 126 -6.91 6.23 -17.25
C SER A 126 -8.37 6.66 -17.12
N ALA A 127 -8.87 7.42 -18.09
CA ALA A 127 -10.28 7.83 -18.12
C ALA A 127 -11.29 6.66 -18.14
N ARG A 128 -10.86 5.44 -18.51
CA ARG A 128 -11.72 4.25 -18.46
C ARG A 128 -12.04 3.82 -17.02
N ASP A 129 -11.19 4.18 -16.08
CA ASP A 129 -11.34 3.81 -14.68
C ASP A 129 -12.32 4.74 -13.94
N GLU A 130 -12.68 5.90 -14.52
CA GLU A 130 -13.49 6.95 -13.87
C GLU A 130 -14.81 6.45 -13.29
N ALA A 131 -15.55 5.60 -14.02
CA ALA A 131 -16.85 5.10 -13.57
C ALA A 131 -16.73 4.17 -12.35
N VAL A 132 -15.67 3.35 -12.30
CA VAL A 132 -15.41 2.46 -11.16
C VAL A 132 -14.98 3.28 -9.95
N LEU A 133 -14.08 4.24 -10.15
CA LEU A 133 -13.62 5.13 -9.09
C LEU A 133 -14.74 5.99 -8.51
N ALA A 134 -15.68 6.45 -9.34
CA ALA A 134 -16.87 7.16 -8.91
C ALA A 134 -17.70 6.32 -7.93
N GLY A 135 -17.98 5.05 -8.26
CA GLY A 135 -18.75 4.19 -7.37
C GLY A 135 -18.01 3.85 -6.08
N ILE A 136 -16.67 3.68 -6.13
CA ILE A 136 -15.87 3.47 -4.92
C ILE A 136 -15.96 4.68 -3.98
N VAL A 137 -15.78 5.90 -4.49
CA VAL A 137 -15.83 7.11 -3.64
C VAL A 137 -17.22 7.35 -3.08
N GLU A 138 -18.28 7.09 -3.86
CA GLU A 138 -19.67 7.18 -3.38
C GLU A 138 -19.93 6.22 -2.21
N LEU A 139 -19.46 4.96 -2.32
CA LEU A 139 -19.58 3.97 -1.24
C LEU A 139 -18.76 4.37 -0.01
N LEU A 140 -17.52 4.82 -0.19
CA LEU A 140 -16.69 5.31 0.90
C LEU A 140 -17.33 6.51 1.61
N GLN A 141 -17.92 7.44 0.88
CA GLN A 141 -18.64 8.58 1.44
C GLN A 141 -19.89 8.14 2.23
N ALA A 142 -20.65 7.17 1.71
CA ALA A 142 -21.82 6.63 2.40
C ALA A 142 -21.46 5.98 3.76
N HIS A 143 -20.26 5.40 3.86
CA HIS A 143 -19.73 4.83 5.10
C HIS A 143 -18.93 5.82 5.97
N GLY A 144 -18.63 7.02 5.46
CA GLY A 144 -17.72 7.97 6.12
C GLY A 144 -16.29 7.46 6.23
N LYS A 145 -15.78 6.81 5.18
CA LYS A 145 -14.50 6.09 5.14
C LYS A 145 -13.52 6.58 4.06
N THR A 146 -13.75 7.76 3.47
CA THR A 146 -12.85 8.36 2.46
C THR A 146 -11.44 8.63 2.97
N GLU A 147 -11.31 8.90 4.27
CA GLU A 147 -10.02 9.10 4.96
C GLU A 147 -9.42 7.79 5.49
N ARG A 148 -10.16 6.67 5.41
CA ARG A 148 -9.77 5.37 5.94
C ARG A 148 -9.19 4.46 4.88
N PHE A 149 -9.79 4.47 3.69
CA PHE A 149 -9.43 3.59 2.60
C PHE A 149 -9.16 4.36 1.31
N GLY A 150 -8.11 3.92 0.63
CA GLY A 150 -7.77 4.31 -0.73
C GLY A 150 -7.83 3.09 -1.64
N ILE A 151 -7.21 3.22 -2.81
CA ILE A 151 -7.14 2.14 -3.79
C ILE A 151 -5.69 1.91 -4.22
N LYS A 152 -5.33 0.67 -4.53
CA LYS A 152 -4.07 0.31 -5.20
C LYS A 152 -4.35 -0.35 -6.54
N LEU A 153 -3.48 -0.10 -7.52
CA LEU A 153 -3.44 -0.93 -8.72
C LEU A 153 -2.94 -2.32 -8.34
N ILE A 154 -3.68 -3.34 -8.72
CA ILE A 154 -3.20 -4.72 -8.56
C ILE A 154 -2.09 -4.93 -9.58
N ARG A 155 -0.88 -5.20 -9.07
CA ARG A 155 0.32 -5.49 -9.86
C ARG A 155 0.97 -6.77 -9.34
N ASN A 156 1.70 -7.47 -10.18
CA ASN A 156 2.52 -8.61 -9.78
C ASN A 156 3.91 -8.58 -10.43
N PRO A 157 4.71 -7.52 -10.18
CA PRO A 157 6.03 -7.38 -10.80
C PRO A 157 7.02 -8.46 -10.33
N LEU A 158 6.79 -9.06 -9.15
CA LEU A 158 7.64 -10.09 -8.55
C LEU A 158 7.23 -11.54 -8.89
N GLY A 159 6.13 -11.72 -9.64
CA GLY A 159 5.61 -13.05 -9.96
C GLY A 159 5.24 -13.89 -8.74
N LEU A 160 4.59 -13.27 -7.75
CA LEU A 160 4.06 -13.92 -6.54
C LEU A 160 3.23 -15.15 -6.90
N ALA A 161 3.55 -16.27 -6.26
CA ALA A 161 2.70 -17.47 -6.27
C ALA A 161 1.57 -17.33 -5.22
N GLU A 162 0.51 -18.13 -5.34
CA GLU A 162 -0.65 -18.08 -4.42
C GLU A 162 -0.29 -18.33 -2.93
N ARG A 163 0.80 -19.05 -2.66
CA ARG A 163 1.29 -19.31 -1.30
C ARG A 163 2.15 -18.18 -0.73
N GLU A 164 2.49 -17.20 -1.55
CA GLU A 164 3.39 -16.11 -1.21
C GLU A 164 2.59 -14.84 -0.90
N LEU A 165 3.16 -13.97 -0.07
CA LEU A 165 2.65 -12.64 0.24
C LEU A 165 3.82 -11.68 0.40
N LEU A 166 3.57 -10.37 0.32
CA LEU A 166 4.56 -9.37 0.71
C LEU A 166 4.41 -9.07 2.19
N LEU A 167 5.52 -9.08 2.91
CA LEU A 167 5.59 -8.57 4.27
C LEU A 167 6.24 -7.20 4.23
N GLU A 168 5.50 -6.21 4.69
CA GLU A 168 5.97 -4.85 4.80
C GLU A 168 6.74 -4.65 6.11
N THR A 169 7.93 -4.07 5.98
CA THR A 169 8.73 -3.51 7.06
C THR A 169 9.18 -2.11 6.65
N CYS A 170 9.58 -1.27 7.60
CA CYS A 170 10.11 0.05 7.30
C CYS A 170 11.50 0.24 7.89
N ASP A 171 12.29 1.13 7.30
CA ASP A 171 13.49 1.69 7.89
C ASP A 171 13.30 3.21 8.02
N GLY A 172 13.15 3.68 9.26
CA GLY A 172 12.94 5.09 9.56
C GLY A 172 14.19 5.95 9.32
N THR A 173 15.38 5.34 9.37
CA THR A 173 16.65 6.03 9.10
C THR A 173 16.84 6.24 7.60
N GLU A 174 16.58 5.22 6.79
CA GLU A 174 16.64 5.31 5.32
C GLU A 174 15.37 5.94 4.70
N ARG A 175 14.30 6.09 5.49
CA ARG A 175 12.96 6.50 5.02
C ARG A 175 12.52 5.62 3.85
N ALA A 176 12.60 4.31 4.09
CA ALA A 176 12.31 3.26 3.12
C ALA A 176 11.25 2.29 3.66
N LEU A 177 10.42 1.77 2.76
CA LEU A 177 9.55 0.62 3.01
C LEU A 177 10.08 -0.56 2.20
N TYR A 178 10.11 -1.74 2.79
CA TYR A 178 10.47 -2.99 2.12
C TYR A 178 9.31 -3.95 2.21
N CYS A 179 8.94 -4.51 1.07
CA CYS A 179 7.89 -5.51 0.94
C CYS A 179 8.51 -6.82 0.47
N ASP A 180 8.95 -7.65 1.42
CA ASP A 180 9.67 -8.89 1.15
C ASP A 180 8.71 -10.03 0.80
N VAL A 181 9.03 -10.79 -0.25
CA VAL A 181 8.23 -11.98 -0.58
C VAL A 181 8.46 -13.07 0.46
N SER A 182 7.40 -13.45 1.16
CA SER A 182 7.41 -14.47 2.20
C SER A 182 6.40 -15.58 1.89
N ASP A 183 6.72 -16.81 2.28
CA ASP A 183 5.79 -17.93 2.17
C ASP A 183 4.82 -17.91 3.35
N ARG A 184 3.52 -17.97 3.07
CA ARG A 184 2.44 -17.98 4.07
C ARG A 184 2.63 -19.04 5.16
N SER A 185 3.21 -20.19 4.82
CA SER A 185 3.43 -21.29 5.76
C SER A 185 4.61 -21.08 6.70
N THR A 186 5.46 -20.09 6.41
CA THR A 186 6.66 -19.78 7.21
C THR A 186 6.41 -18.70 8.25
N LEU A 187 5.25 -18.05 8.20
CA LEU A 187 4.86 -17.04 9.17
C LEU A 187 4.65 -17.68 10.55
N PRO A 188 5.26 -17.13 11.61
CA PRO A 188 4.99 -17.57 12.97
C PRO A 188 3.50 -17.48 13.28
N ALA A 189 2.96 -18.50 13.98
CA ALA A 189 1.54 -18.53 14.33
C ALA A 189 1.12 -17.38 15.28
N ASP A 190 2.08 -16.77 15.96
CA ASP A 190 1.96 -15.63 16.85
C ASP A 190 2.36 -14.29 16.20
N ALA A 191 2.71 -14.28 14.91
CA ALA A 191 3.00 -13.04 14.19
C ALA A 191 1.76 -12.15 14.12
N THR A 192 1.88 -10.91 14.58
CA THR A 192 0.84 -9.89 14.41
C THR A 192 1.01 -9.26 13.03
N ILE A 193 0.26 -9.79 12.06
CA ILE A 193 0.24 -9.28 10.69
C ILE A 193 -0.96 -8.37 10.53
N ILE A 194 -0.70 -7.10 10.23
CA ILE A 194 -1.73 -6.13 9.90
C ILE A 194 -1.95 -6.18 8.41
N GLU A 195 -3.17 -6.51 7.99
CA GLU A 195 -3.50 -6.50 6.57
C GLU A 195 -3.76 -5.06 6.10
N THR A 196 -3.11 -4.66 5.00
CA THR A 196 -3.23 -3.29 4.48
C THR A 196 -3.77 -3.22 3.07
N THR A 197 -3.81 -4.33 2.33
CA THR A 197 -4.28 -4.36 0.93
C THR A 197 -5.17 -5.57 0.67
N TRP A 198 -6.35 -5.32 0.10
CA TRP A 198 -7.37 -6.34 -0.17
C TRP A 198 -7.71 -6.43 -1.65
N LYS A 199 -7.42 -7.57 -2.26
CA LYS A 199 -7.91 -7.93 -3.60
C LYS A 199 -9.26 -8.65 -3.51
N TYR A 200 -10.07 -8.56 -4.56
CA TYR A 200 -11.39 -9.20 -4.63
C TYR A 200 -11.53 -9.95 -5.94
N ARG A 201 -11.98 -11.21 -5.88
CA ARG A 201 -12.23 -12.03 -7.07
C ARG A 201 -13.52 -12.82 -6.93
N ARG A 202 -14.15 -13.14 -8.06
CA ARG A 202 -15.28 -14.05 -8.07
C ARG A 202 -14.80 -15.48 -7.88
N VAL A 203 -15.39 -16.23 -6.95
CA VAL A 203 -15.18 -17.67 -6.82
C VAL A 203 -16.34 -18.40 -7.48
N GLU A 204 -16.03 -19.22 -8.48
CA GLU A 204 -17.04 -20.00 -9.20
C GLU A 204 -17.78 -20.97 -8.26
N GLY A 205 -19.09 -21.12 -8.46
CA GLY A 205 -19.93 -22.05 -7.69
C GLY A 205 -20.47 -21.50 -6.37
N GLN A 206 -20.15 -20.26 -5.98
CA GLN A 206 -20.81 -19.57 -4.87
C GLN A 206 -21.65 -18.39 -5.37
N THR A 207 -22.83 -18.21 -4.78
CA THR A 207 -23.76 -17.11 -5.09
C THR A 207 -23.32 -15.79 -4.47
N THR A 208 -22.39 -15.83 -3.52
CA THR A 208 -21.76 -14.66 -2.89
C THR A 208 -20.30 -14.64 -3.32
N PRO A 209 -19.76 -13.53 -3.83
CA PRO A 209 -18.33 -13.40 -4.03
C PRO A 209 -17.62 -13.70 -2.71
N ILE A 210 -16.75 -14.70 -2.72
CA ILE A 210 -15.81 -14.84 -1.62
C ILE A 210 -14.80 -13.73 -1.83
N VAL A 211 -14.83 -12.75 -0.93
CA VAL A 211 -13.71 -11.86 -0.70
C VAL A 211 -12.54 -12.76 -0.32
N MET A 212 -11.74 -13.19 -1.29
CA MET A 212 -10.42 -13.69 -0.94
C MET A 212 -9.60 -12.46 -0.62
N GLN A 213 -9.61 -12.12 0.66
CA GLN A 213 -8.69 -11.21 1.31
C GLN A 213 -7.28 -11.81 1.17
N ASP A 214 -6.76 -11.71 -0.05
CA ASP A 214 -5.38 -12.00 -0.36
C ASP A 214 -4.64 -10.74 0.09
N CYS A 215 -4.22 -10.76 1.36
CA CYS A 215 -3.27 -9.78 1.87
C CYS A 215 -2.03 -9.90 1.00
N THR A 216 -1.88 -8.98 0.04
CA THR A 216 -0.70 -8.89 -0.82
C THR A 216 0.44 -8.20 -0.10
N ALA A 217 0.14 -7.39 0.91
CA ALA A 217 1.09 -6.69 1.78
C ALA A 217 0.52 -6.63 3.20
N GLY A 218 1.32 -7.03 4.20
CA GLY A 218 0.96 -6.85 5.60
C GLY A 218 2.13 -6.37 6.45
N CYS A 219 1.87 -5.43 7.36
CA CYS A 219 2.90 -4.85 8.24
C CYS A 219 3.10 -5.75 9.47
N VAL A 220 4.35 -5.97 9.85
CA VAL A 220 4.69 -6.75 11.04
C VAL A 220 4.84 -5.81 12.24
N SER A 221 3.83 -5.69 13.11
CA SER A 221 3.98 -4.88 14.33
C SER A 221 4.74 -5.67 15.41
N VAL A 222 5.88 -5.14 15.89
CA VAL A 222 6.58 -5.65 17.08
C VAL A 222 6.59 -4.59 18.20
N PRO A 223 6.53 -4.99 19.49
CA PRO A 223 6.65 -4.05 20.60
C PRO A 223 8.02 -3.35 20.57
N GLY A 224 8.03 -2.05 20.21
CA GLY A 224 9.25 -1.26 20.04
C GLY A 224 9.46 -0.64 18.65
N GLY A 225 8.54 -0.88 17.71
CA GLY A 225 8.63 -0.42 16.32
C GLY A 225 9.23 -1.49 15.42
N HIS A 226 8.70 -1.63 14.21
CA HIS A 226 9.18 -2.59 13.20
C HIS A 226 10.23 -1.99 12.25
N ASP A 227 10.95 -0.99 12.78
CA ASP A 227 12.14 -0.44 12.15
C ASP A 227 13.11 -1.60 11.92
N VAL A 228 13.58 -1.79 10.68
CA VAL A 228 14.56 -2.83 10.35
C VAL A 228 15.72 -2.65 11.31
N GLY A 229 15.86 -3.59 12.25
CA GLY A 229 16.88 -3.51 13.28
C GLY A 229 18.24 -3.47 12.62
N HIS A 230 18.86 -2.29 12.57
CA HIS A 230 20.26 -2.13 12.22
C HIS A 230 21.06 -2.89 13.28
N ALA A 231 21.40 -4.13 12.97
CA ALA A 231 22.50 -4.77 13.63
C ALA A 231 23.72 -3.93 13.25
N HIS A 232 24.06 -2.95 14.09
CA HIS A 232 25.42 -2.43 14.14
C HIS A 232 26.31 -3.67 14.19
N SER A 233 27.02 -3.94 13.10
CA SER A 233 28.17 -4.84 13.11
C SER A 233 29.27 -4.15 13.92
N GLY A 234 29.00 -3.99 15.22
CA GLY A 234 29.95 -3.59 16.23
C GLY A 234 30.90 -4.75 16.44
N THR A 235 31.89 -4.85 15.57
CA THR A 235 33.20 -5.36 15.96
C THR A 235 34.20 -4.21 15.92
N ASP A 236 33.91 -3.14 16.67
CA ASP A 236 34.94 -2.29 17.25
C ASP A 236 35.14 -2.74 18.70
N ASN A 237 35.57 -4.00 18.86
CA ASN A 237 36.33 -4.39 20.03
C ASN A 237 37.76 -3.89 19.78
N ASP A 238 38.11 -2.75 20.37
CA ASP A 238 39.35 -2.55 21.13
C ASP A 238 39.69 -1.06 21.25
N ASP A 239 38.88 -0.29 21.98
CA ASP A 239 39.39 0.84 22.75
C ASP A 239 39.52 0.41 24.23
N ASN A 240 40.77 0.14 24.58
CA ASN A 240 41.30 -0.27 25.88
C ASN A 240 40.91 0.72 27.01
N PRO A 241 40.88 0.27 28.28
CA PRO A 241 41.99 0.71 29.13
C PRO A 241 42.51 -0.34 30.14
N ILE A 242 43.83 -0.30 30.30
CA ILE A 242 44.65 -0.98 31.31
C ILE A 242 44.28 -0.52 32.73
N PRO A 243 44.41 -1.40 33.74
CA PRO A 243 45.36 -1.17 34.83
C PRO A 243 46.38 -2.31 35.02
#